data_AF-A0A078HD92-F1
#
_entry.id   AF-A0A078HD92-F1
#
_cell.length_a   1.000
_cell.length_b   1.000
_cell.length_c   1.000
_cell.angle_alpha   90.00
_cell.angle_beta   90.00
_cell.angle_gamma   90.00
#
_symmetry.space_group_name_H-M   'P 1'
#
loop_
_entity.id
_entity.type
_entity.pdbx_description
1 polymer ?
#
loop_
_entity_poly.entity_id
_entity_poly.type
_entity_poly.pdbx_seq_one_letter_code
_entity_poly.pdbx_strand_id
1 'polypeptide(L)'
;MKEIFHVRDQFRDGIPEKAQWVFPGFINPLEILAFECIPVLRERFREPVPNCFDGCPRMCKWKFKRTGTTEFPRDMIYRTLGNTKVKAYNCF
;
A
#
# COMPACT_ATOMS: atom_id res chain seq x y z
N MET A 1 18.53 0.72 0.45
CA MET A 1 19.19 -0.18 -0.52
C MET A 1 19.65 -1.51 0.10
N LYS A 2 20.13 -1.53 1.36
CA LYS A 2 20.52 -2.78 2.07
C LYS A 2 19.44 -3.88 2.06
N GLU A 3 18.18 -3.51 2.28
CA GLU A 3 17.04 -4.44 2.23
C GLU A 3 16.85 -5.13 0.87
N ILE A 4 17.14 -4.43 -0.23
CA ILE A 4 16.99 -4.97 -1.59
C ILE A 4 18.06 -6.04 -1.85
N PHE A 5 19.28 -5.81 -1.36
CA PHE A 5 20.37 -6.77 -1.47
C PHE A 5 20.15 -8.00 -0.57
N HIS A 6 19.58 -7.80 0.61
CA HIS A 6 19.24 -8.89 1.53
C HIS A 6 18.22 -9.86 0.91
N VAL A 7 17.17 -9.33 0.28
CA VAL A 7 16.17 -10.13 -0.43
C VAL A 7 16.77 -10.89 -1.61
N ARG A 8 17.63 -10.23 -2.42
CA ARG A 8 18.36 -10.89 -3.52
C ARG A 8 19.17 -12.07 -3.01
N ASP A 9 19.90 -11.90 -1.92
CA ASP A 9 20.77 -12.95 -1.38
C ASP A 9 19.97 -14.12 -0.79
N GLN A 10 18.80 -13.84 -0.21
CA GLN A 10 17.89 -14.87 0.31
C GLN A 10 17.26 -15.75 -0.79
N PHE A 11 17.03 -15.20 -1.99
CA PHE A 11 16.46 -15.94 -3.14
C PHE A 11 17.51 -16.36 -4.18
N ARG A 12 18.79 -16.35 -3.82
CA ARG A 12 19.88 -16.74 -4.73
C ARG A 12 19.66 -18.12 -5.35
N ASP A 13 19.12 -19.05 -4.56
CA ASP A 13 18.91 -20.45 -4.96
C ASP A 13 17.48 -20.72 -5.49
N GLY A 14 16.74 -19.65 -5.80
CA GLY A 14 15.37 -19.72 -6.31
C GLY A 14 14.29 -19.59 -5.23
N ILE A 15 13.04 -19.43 -5.68
CA ILE A 15 11.87 -19.36 -4.81
C ILE A 15 11.39 -20.80 -4.58
N PRO A 16 11.22 -21.27 -3.33
CA PRO A 16 10.72 -22.63 -3.07
C PRO A 16 9.36 -22.85 -3.73
N GLU A 17 9.13 -24.02 -4.34
CA GLU A 17 7.92 -24.34 -5.13
C GLU A 17 6.58 -24.17 -4.36
N LYS A 18 6.62 -24.11 -3.02
CA LYS A 18 5.45 -23.90 -2.15
C LYS A 18 5.52 -22.64 -1.28
N ALA A 19 6.45 -21.74 -1.56
CA ALA A 19 6.55 -20.51 -0.81
C ALA A 19 5.41 -19.56 -1.20
N GLN A 20 4.43 -19.36 -0.32
CA GLN A 20 3.59 -18.15 -0.33
C GLN A 20 4.41 -16.97 0.18
N TRP A 21 5.44 -16.59 -0.58
CA TRP A 21 6.23 -15.41 -0.24
C TRP A 21 5.56 -14.17 -0.84
N VAL A 22 4.77 -13.49 -0.02
CA VAL A 22 4.34 -12.12 -0.31
C VAL A 22 5.42 -11.19 0.19
N PHE A 23 5.88 -10.25 -0.65
CA PHE A 23 6.78 -9.20 -0.20
C PHE A 23 6.06 -8.41 0.91
N PRO A 24 6.56 -8.39 2.16
CA PRO A 24 5.86 -7.78 3.30
C PRO A 24 5.76 -6.24 3.21
N GLY A 25 6.15 -5.65 2.08
CA GLY A 25 6.05 -4.22 1.80
C GLY A 25 5.62 -3.87 0.38
N PHE A 26 5.24 -4.85 -0.46
CA PHE A 26 4.67 -4.51 -1.77
C PHE A 26 3.16 -4.38 -1.61
N ILE A 27 2.75 -3.15 -1.27
CA ILE A 27 1.33 -2.78 -1.30
C ILE A 27 0.84 -3.10 -2.70
N ASN A 28 -0.20 -3.93 -2.80
CA ASN A 28 -0.72 -4.34 -4.10
C ASN A 28 -1.15 -3.06 -4.83
N PRO A 29 -0.74 -2.83 -6.09
CA PRO A 29 -1.21 -1.67 -6.85
C PRO A 29 -2.73 -1.48 -6.79
N LEU A 30 -3.51 -2.56 -6.67
CA LEU A 30 -4.96 -2.52 -6.47
C LEU A 30 -5.40 -1.90 -5.13
N GLU A 31 -4.68 -2.16 -4.04
CA GLU A 31 -4.94 -1.52 -2.75
C GLU A 31 -4.69 -0.02 -2.86
N ILE A 32 -3.55 0.36 -3.45
CA ILE A 32 -3.20 1.78 -3.68
C ILE A 32 -4.31 2.50 -4.44
N LEU A 33 -4.84 1.87 -5.49
CA LEU A 33 -5.94 2.42 -6.28
C LEU A 33 -7.21 2.63 -5.44
N ALA A 34 -7.59 1.68 -4.59
CA ALA A 34 -8.74 1.82 -3.70
C ALA A 34 -8.57 3.03 -2.74
N PHE A 35 -7.37 3.23 -2.19
CA PHE A 35 -7.06 4.40 -1.36
C PHE A 35 -6.98 5.71 -2.16
N GLU A 36 -6.71 5.69 -3.46
CA GLU A 36 -6.75 6.89 -4.32
C GLU A 36 -8.17 7.28 -4.74
N CYS A 37 -9.00 6.28 -5.05
CA CYS A 37 -10.37 6.47 -5.54
C CYS A 37 -11.37 6.83 -4.43
N ILE A 38 -11.09 6.45 -3.17
CA ILE A 38 -11.94 6.77 -2.02
C ILE A 38 -11.29 7.90 -1.21
N PRO A 39 -11.77 9.16 -1.33
CA PRO A 39 -11.10 10.32 -0.72
C PRO A 39 -10.95 10.22 0.81
N VAL A 40 -11.97 9.68 1.47
CA VAL A 40 -11.97 9.49 2.94
C VAL A 40 -10.83 8.57 3.38
N LEU A 41 -10.54 7.52 2.60
CA LEU A 41 -9.41 6.63 2.87
C LEU A 41 -8.08 7.31 2.54
N ARG A 42 -8.01 8.05 1.42
CA ARG A 42 -6.81 8.80 1.04
C ARG A 42 -6.35 9.76 2.13
N GLU A 43 -7.25 10.61 2.63
CA GLU A 43 -6.94 11.64 3.62
C GLU A 43 -6.55 11.04 4.98
N ARG A 44 -7.20 9.94 5.35
CA ARG A 44 -6.93 9.25 6.62
C ARG A 44 -5.57 8.57 6.57
N PHE A 45 -5.29 7.79 5.53
CA PHE A 45 -4.19 6.81 5.49
C PHE A 45 -2.99 7.25 4.67
N ARG A 46 -3.13 8.25 3.78
CA ARG A 46 -2.05 8.72 2.91
C ARG A 46 -1.68 10.17 3.18
N GLU A 47 -0.44 10.48 2.87
CA GLU A 47 0.11 11.83 2.93
C GLU A 47 0.97 12.11 1.69
N PRO A 48 0.99 13.35 1.21
CA PRO A 48 1.85 13.72 0.10
C PRO A 48 3.32 13.58 0.49
N VAL A 49 4.15 13.15 -0.46
CA VAL A 49 5.60 13.14 -0.30
C VAL A 49 6.12 14.54 -0.61
N PRO A 50 6.73 15.26 0.35
CA PRO A 50 7.28 16.58 0.08
C PRO A 50 8.43 16.48 -0.93
N ASN A 51 8.56 17.49 -1.79
CA ASN A 51 9.63 17.61 -2.80
C ASN A 51 9.66 16.47 -3.84
N CYS A 52 8.49 15.96 -4.24
CA CYS A 52 8.41 15.00 -5.34
C CYS A 52 8.73 15.67 -6.68
N PHE A 53 9.61 15.06 -7.49
CA PHE A 53 9.90 15.53 -8.84
C PHE A 53 8.66 15.47 -9.75
N ASP A 54 8.51 16.43 -10.66
CA ASP A 54 7.33 16.49 -11.54
C ASP A 54 7.17 15.24 -12.43
N GLY A 55 8.29 14.65 -12.86
CA GLY A 55 8.33 13.41 -13.64
C GLY A 55 8.16 12.12 -12.83
N CYS A 56 7.97 12.21 -11.51
CA CYS A 56 7.82 11.03 -10.68
C CYS A 56 6.44 10.36 -10.90
N PRO A 57 6.35 9.02 -10.92
CA PRO A 57 5.08 8.32 -11.04
C PRO A 57 4.07 8.77 -9.99
N ARG A 58 2.78 8.73 -10.33
CA ARG A 58 1.67 9.11 -9.42
C ARG A 58 1.77 8.45 -8.05
N MET A 59 2.14 7.17 -8.01
CA MET A 59 2.31 6.42 -6.75
C MET A 59 3.43 6.95 -5.85
N CYS A 60 4.44 7.62 -6.40
CA CYS A 60 5.57 8.17 -5.65
C CYS A 60 5.26 9.55 -5.03
N LYS A 61 4.19 10.21 -5.48
CA LYS A 61 3.74 11.51 -4.94
C LYS A 61 3.02 11.35 -3.60
N TRP A 62 2.62 10.13 -3.25
CA TRP A 62 1.86 9.80 -2.05
C TRP A 62 2.48 8.63 -1.32
N LYS A 63 2.55 8.70 0.00
CA LYS A 63 2.96 7.59 0.84
C LYS A 63 1.90 7.31 1.89
N PHE A 64 1.88 6.09 2.40
CA PHE A 64 1.05 5.79 3.55
C PHE A 64 1.64 6.41 4.81
N LYS A 65 0.75 6.92 5.67
CA LYS A 65 1.15 7.38 7.00
C LYS A 65 1.68 6.19 7.78
N ARG A 66 2.74 6.42 8.55
CA ARG A 66 3.29 5.40 9.44
C ARG A 66 2.32 5.18 10.61
N THR A 67 1.56 4.10 10.56
CA THR A 67 0.68 3.65 11.66
C THR A 67 1.39 2.74 12.67
N GLY A 68 2.67 2.41 12.45
CA GLY A 68 3.42 1.46 13.28
C GLY A 68 3.01 -0.01 13.08
N THR A 69 2.00 -0.26 12.24
CA THR A 69 1.55 -1.58 11.81
C THR A 69 1.95 -1.83 10.36
N THR A 70 2.27 -3.08 10.03
CA THR A 70 2.60 -3.49 8.65
C THR A 70 1.35 -3.50 7.75
N GLU A 71 0.16 -3.64 8.35
CA GLU A 71 -1.11 -3.79 7.63
C GLU A 71 -2.19 -2.86 8.22
N PHE A 72 -3.24 -2.61 7.43
CA PHE A 72 -4.44 -1.91 7.85
C PHE A 72 -5.54 -2.92 8.22
N PRO A 73 -5.95 -3.01 9.49
CA PRO A 73 -7.03 -3.92 9.88
C PRO A 73 -8.31 -3.60 9.13
N ARG A 74 -9.01 -4.64 8.65
CA ARG A 74 -10.29 -4.50 7.92
C ARG A 74 -11.32 -3.66 8.70
N ASP A 75 -11.38 -3.85 10.02
CA ASP A 75 -12.24 -3.06 10.90
C ASP A 75 -11.90 -1.57 10.92
N MET A 76 -10.61 -1.23 10.82
CA MET A 76 -10.16 0.16 10.76
C MET A 76 -10.61 0.81 9.45
N ILE A 77 -10.52 0.08 8.34
CA ILE A 77 -10.99 0.55 7.03
C ILE A 77 -12.51 0.75 7.08
N TYR A 78 -13.28 -0.22 7.59
CA TYR A 78 -14.74 -0.09 7.67
C TYR A 78 -15.22 1.02 8.61
N ARG A 79 -14.56 1.22 9.75
CA ARG A 79 -14.84 2.35 10.64
C ARG A 79 -14.58 3.69 9.94
N THR A 80 -13.52 3.77 9.14
CA THR A 80 -13.18 4.98 8.39
C THR A 80 -14.17 5.23 7.25
N LEU A 81 -14.67 4.17 6.62
CA LEU A 81 -15.71 4.27 5.59
C LEU A 81 -17.08 4.65 6.15
N GLY A 82 -17.37 4.37 7.43
CA GLY A 82 -18.63 4.76 8.08
C GLY A 82 -19.88 4.37 7.26
N ASN A 83 -20.70 5.37 6.93
CA ASN A 83 -21.90 5.23 6.07
C ASN A 83 -21.61 5.41 4.57
N THR A 84 -20.38 5.75 4.19
CA THR A 84 -19.96 5.96 2.79
C THR A 84 -19.72 4.65 2.02
N LYS A 85 -20.14 3.52 2.58
CA LYS A 85 -19.99 2.16 2.00
C LYS A 85 -20.47 2.09 0.55
N VAL A 86 -21.45 2.92 0.18
CA VAL A 86 -22.04 3.05 -1.16
C VAL A 86 -21.03 3.31 -2.29
N LYS A 87 -19.92 4.01 -2.00
CA LYS A 87 -18.89 4.30 -3.02
C LYS A 87 -17.80 3.23 -3.11
N ALA A 88 -17.68 2.35 -2.12
CA ALA A 88 -16.64 1.33 -2.09
C ALA A 88 -16.90 0.22 -3.12
N TYR A 89 -18.16 -0.17 -3.32
CA TYR A 89 -18.52 -1.28 -4.22
C TYR A 89 -18.23 -1.02 -5.70
N ASN A 90 -18.10 0.25 -6.11
CA ASN A 90 -17.75 0.61 -7.48
C ASN A 90 -16.23 0.71 -7.71
N CYS A 91 -15.44 0.42 -6.68
CA CYS A 91 -13.99 0.56 -6.71
C CYS A 91 -13.23 -0.73 -6.34
N PHE A 92 -13.96 -1.76 -5.90
CA PHE A 92 -13.43 -3.11 -5.66
C PHE A 92 -13.93 -4.06 -6.74
#